data_AF-A0A9Q9J717-F1
#
_entry.id   AF-A0A9Q9J717-F1
#
_cell.length_a   1.000
_cell.length_b   1.000
_cell.length_c   1.000
_cell.angle_alpha   90.00
_cell.angle_beta   90.00
_cell.angle_gamma   90.00
#
_symmetry.space_group_name_H-M   'P 1'
#
loop_
_entity.id
_entity.type
_entity.pdbx_description
1 polymer ?
#
loop_
_entity_poly.entity_id
_entity_poly.type
_entity_poly.pdbx_seq_one_letter_code
_entity_poly.pdbx_strand_id
1 'polypeptide(L)' 'MKIQFVQGHTYDFCGVPSHVFQGLRDAGSKGRYYNDHIRDRYQC' A
#
# COMPACT_ATOMS: atom_id res chain seq x y z
N MET A 1 -7.87 -2.84 -0.85
CA MET A 1 -7.12 -1.87 -0.02
C MET A 1 -6.98 -0.58 -0.82
N LYS A 2 -7.19 0.59 -0.22
CA LYS A 2 -7.15 1.89 -0.92
C LYS A 2 -6.04 2.77 -0.36
N ILE A 3 -5.18 3.32 -1.21
CA ILE A 3 -4.09 4.24 -0.82
C ILE A 3 -4.28 5.57 -1.53
N GLN A 4 -4.44 6.63 -0.74
CA GLN A 4 -4.40 8.00 -1.22
C GLN A 4 -3.00 8.58 -1.03
N PHE A 5 -2.40 9.04 -2.12
CA PHE A 5 -1.10 9.70 -2.11
C PHE A 5 -1.26 11.19 -1.85
N VAL A 6 -0.23 11.80 -1.25
CA VAL A 6 -0.17 13.25 -0.98
C VAL A 6 -0.31 14.12 -2.24
N GLN A 7 0.02 13.56 -3.40
CA GLN A 7 -0.13 14.19 -4.71
C GLN A 7 -1.60 14.24 -5.19
N GLY A 8 -2.53 13.66 -4.43
CA GLY A 8 -3.97 13.66 -4.74
C GLY A 8 -4.47 12.42 -5.46
N HIS A 9 -3.59 11.61 -6.04
CA HIS A 9 -3.96 10.36 -6.68
C HIS A 9 -4.34 9.29 -5.65
N THR A 10 -5.38 8.54 -5.95
CA THR A 10 -5.82 7.42 -5.11
C THR A 10 -5.87 6.16 -5.96
N TYR A 11 -5.27 5.09 -5.44
CA TYR A 11 -5.18 3.80 -6.11
C TYR A 11 -5.81 2.71 -5.25
N ASP A 12 -6.53 1.83 -5.91
CA ASP A 12 -7.12 0.64 -5.30
C ASP A 12 -6.23 -0.58 -5.60
N PHE A 13 -6.01 -1.40 -4.58
CA PHE A 13 -5.18 -2.59 -4.62
C PHE A 13 -6.01 -3.81 -4.22
N CYS A 14 -6.14 -4.76 -5.13
CA CYS A 14 -6.94 -5.98 -5.00
C CYS A 14 -6.07 -7.15 -4.55
N GLY A 15 -6.66 -8.10 -3.81
CA GLY A 15 -5.95 -9.30 -3.36
C GLY A 15 -4.84 -9.06 -2.32
N VAL A 16 -4.76 -7.85 -1.75
CA VAL A 16 -3.75 -7.54 -0.72
C VAL A 16 -4.06 -8.32 0.56
N PRO A 17 -3.14 -9.17 1.05
CA PRO A 17 -3.34 -9.89 2.30
C PRO A 17 -3.47 -8.94 3.50
N SER A 18 -4.24 -9.35 4.51
CA SER A 18 -4.48 -8.54 5.73
C SER A 18 -3.19 -8.16 6.46
N HIS A 19 -2.20 -9.06 6.50
CA HIS A 19 -0.90 -8.80 7.13
C HIS A 19 -0.10 -7.72 6.39
N VAL A 20 -0.26 -7.58 5.07
CA VAL A 20 0.41 -6.52 4.29
C VAL A 20 -0.20 -5.16 4.61
N PHE A 21 -1.52 -5.09 4.75
CA PHE A 21 -2.21 -3.88 5.17
C PHE A 21 -1.82 -3.46 6.60
N GLN A 22 -1.80 -4.42 7.54
CA GLN A 22 -1.34 -4.18 8.90
C GLN A 22 0.11 -3.70 8.93
N GLY A 23 1.00 -4.36 8.18
CA GLY A 23 2.40 -3.94 8.07
C GLY A 23 2.54 -2.53 7.50
N LEU A 24 1.74 -2.13 6.49
CA LEU A 24 1.74 -0.74 6.02
C LEU A 24 1.29 0.20 7.13
N ARG A 25 0.19 -0.12 7.83
CA ARG A 25 -0.35 0.70 8.91
C ARG A 25 0.65 0.91 10.05
N ASP A 26 1.46 -0.09 10.36
CA ASP A 26 2.39 -0.06 11.49
C ASP A 26 3.82 0.36 11.09
N ALA A 27 4.15 0.38 9.80
CA ALA A 27 5.49 0.75 9.30
C ALA A 27 5.91 2.19 9.66
N GLY A 28 7.13 2.38 10.15
CA GLY A 28 7.70 3.70 10.43
C GLY A 28 7.82 4.61 9.19
N SER A 29 7.99 4.01 8.00
CA SER A 29 7.94 4.73 6.73
C SER A 29 6.95 4.06 5.78
N LYS A 30 5.79 4.69 5.59
CA LYS A 30 4.73 4.22 4.69
C LYS A 30 5.18 4.12 3.24
N GLY A 31 5.96 5.12 2.78
CA GLY A 31 6.48 5.15 1.42
C GLY A 31 7.46 4.02 1.12
N ARG A 32 8.38 3.74 2.06
CA ARG A 32 9.32 2.61 1.91
C ARG A 32 8.58 1.28 1.89
N TYR A 33 7.69 1.06 2.86
CA TYR A 33 6.90 -0.18 2.92
C TYR A 33 6.04 -0.38 1.66
N TYR A 34 5.41 0.69 1.17
CA TYR A 34 4.67 0.66 -0.09
C TYR A 34 5.55 0.20 -1.26
N ASN A 35 6.74 0.78 -1.41
CA ASN A 35 7.67 0.41 -2.48
C ASN A 35 8.15 -1.04 -2.39
N ASP A 36 8.43 -1.52 -1.18
CA ASP A 36 9.01 -2.83 -0.95
C ASP A 36 7.97 -3.96 -1.04
N HIS A 37 6.73 -3.71 -0.60
CA HIS A 37 5.71 -4.75 -0.40
C HIS A 37 4.46 -4.62 -1.25
N ILE A 38 4.15 -3.46 -1.83
CA ILE A 38 2.85 -3.20 -2.49
C ILE A 38 3.02 -2.78 -3.94
N ARG A 39 3.94 -1.86 -4.23
CA ARG A 39 4.20 -1.33 -5.57
C ARG A 39 4.42 -2.48 -6.56
N ASP A 40 3.71 -2.42 -7.68
CA ASP A 40 3.77 -3.37 -8.81
C ASP A 40 3.44 -4.84 -8.47
N ARG A 41 2.95 -5.14 -7.27
CA ARG A 41 2.62 -6.52 -6.83
C ARG A 41 1.13 -6.79 -6.75
N TYR A 42 0.34 -5.75 -6.56
CA TYR A 42 -1.11 -5.86 -6.47
C TYR A 42 -1.70 -4.87 -7.48
N GLN A 43 -2.58 -5.36 -8.33
CA GLN A 43 -3.32 -4.56 -9.30
C GLN A 43 -4.80 -4.85 -9.13
N CYS A 44 -5.58 -3.78 -8.99
CA CYS A 44 -6.89 -3.67 -9.60
C CYS A 44 -6.69 -2.85 -10.90
#